data_AF-A0A9D2KYY1-F1
#
_entry.id   AF-A0A9D2KYY1-F1
#
_cell.length_a   1.000
_cell.length_b   1.000
_cell.length_c   1.000
_cell.angle_alpha   90.00
_cell.angle_beta   90.00
_cell.angle_gamma   90.00
#
_symmetry.space_group_name_H-M   'P 1'
#
loop_
_entity.id
_entity.type
_entity.pdbx_description
1 polymer ?
#
loop_
_entity_poly.entity_id
_entity_poly.type
_entity_poly.pdbx_seq_one_letter_code
_entity_poly.pdbx_strand_id
1 'polypeptide(L)'
;YLRGKTCMDNMKISAILYSIVAIIFILCAATGGSPAFYGGAAAFIALAAASYPKKDKKDCEHNGSTECVIVYGGFYGGAKQYAQNLSEQTGIPAISYKDEPSLSNMRVIIYIGGLYAGGVRGLTKTLRNFHLRDNQKLILVTVGLADPNEQENRDNIRVFLQKQLSPELLQKTKLFHFRGRIDYNKLTFVHSIMMKLRYQSLRKKPLETLTTEDRTFINVYGKQASFIDFNALKPIIKEIHLPVERVPKNISDR
;
A
#
# COMPACT_ATOMS: atom_id res chain seq x y z
N TYR A 1 -12.32 8.54 29.12
CA TYR A 1 -11.38 8.15 30.20
C TYR A 1 -11.42 6.65 30.51
N LEU A 2 -12.60 6.01 30.63
CA LEU A 2 -12.72 4.56 30.90
C LEU A 2 -12.27 3.63 29.75
N ARG A 3 -12.27 4.09 28.49
CA ARG A 3 -11.82 3.31 27.31
C ARG A 3 -10.30 3.22 27.15
N GLY A 4 -9.55 4.06 27.85
CA GLY A 4 -8.08 4.08 27.81
C GLY A 4 -7.42 3.08 28.76
N LYS A 5 -8.09 2.74 29.88
CA LYS A 5 -7.58 1.75 30.84
C LYS A 5 -7.66 0.32 30.29
N THR A 6 -8.78 -0.06 29.69
CA THR A 6 -8.97 -1.41 29.11
C THR A 6 -8.00 -1.74 27.97
N CYS A 7 -7.60 -0.76 27.15
CA CYS A 7 -6.61 -0.98 26.09
C CYS A 7 -5.20 -1.21 26.67
N MET A 8 -4.84 -0.45 27.71
CA MET A 8 -3.52 -0.53 28.35
C MET A 8 -3.37 -1.80 29.20
N ASP A 9 -4.46 -2.25 29.83
CA ASP A 9 -4.51 -3.49 30.60
C ASP A 9 -4.45 -4.72 29.68
N ASN A 10 -5.14 -4.70 28.54
CA ASN A 10 -5.07 -5.79 27.54
C ASN A 10 -3.68 -5.91 26.90
N MET A 11 -2.96 -4.79 26.73
CA MET A 11 -1.60 -4.80 26.19
C MET A 11 -0.60 -5.39 27.19
N LYS A 12 -0.80 -5.16 28.50
CA LYS A 12 -0.01 -5.78 29.57
C LYS A 12 -0.27 -7.28 29.69
N ILE A 13 -1.54 -7.71 29.58
CA ILE A 13 -1.92 -9.14 29.60
C ILE A 13 -1.29 -9.88 28.42
N SER A 14 -1.30 -9.29 27.23
CA SER A 14 -0.65 -9.85 26.03
C SER A 14 0.87 -10.04 26.22
N ALA A 15 1.57 -9.02 26.73
CA ALA A 15 3.01 -9.10 26.97
C ALA A 15 3.41 -10.17 28.01
N ILE A 16 2.57 -10.37 29.04
CA ILE A 16 2.75 -11.44 30.03
C ILE A 16 2.55 -12.82 29.38
N LEU A 17 1.52 -12.98 28.55
CA LEU A 17 1.26 -14.24 27.84
C LEU A 17 2.41 -14.62 26.89
N TYR A 18 2.95 -13.65 26.14
CA TYR A 18 4.11 -13.85 25.27
C TYR A 18 5.37 -14.23 26.05
N SER A 19 5.58 -13.62 27.22
CA SER A 19 6.72 -13.95 28.08
C SER A 19 6.62 -15.38 28.62
N ILE A 20 5.42 -15.81 29.00
CA ILE A 20 5.16 -17.19 29.47
C ILE A 20 5.36 -18.20 28.33
N VAL A 21 4.82 -17.93 27.13
CA VAL A 21 5.00 -18.80 25.95
C VAL A 21 6.47 -18.91 25.55
N ALA A 22 7.23 -17.81 25.59
CA ALA A 22 8.66 -17.81 25.32
C ALA A 22 9.45 -18.64 26.35
N ILE A 23 9.13 -18.53 27.65
CA ILE A 23 9.76 -19.32 28.71
C ILE A 23 9.46 -20.81 28.55
N ILE A 24 8.23 -21.19 28.20
CA ILE A 24 7.84 -22.58 27.91
C ILE A 24 8.64 -23.12 26.71
N PHE A 25 8.82 -22.31 25.66
CA PHE A 25 9.60 -22.72 24.48
C PHE A 25 11.10 -22.92 24.80
N ILE A 26 11.67 -22.05 25.65
CA ILE A 26 13.07 -22.15 26.10
C ILE A 26 13.26 -23.39 27.00
N LEU A 27 12.32 -23.68 27.90
CA LEU A 27 12.35 -24.88 28.76
C LEU A 27 12.18 -26.18 27.95
N CYS A 28 11.36 -26.17 26.89
CA CYS A 28 11.20 -27.31 25.98
C CYS A 28 12.47 -27.57 25.16
N ALA A 29 13.18 -26.53 24.72
CA ALA A 29 14.43 -26.67 23.97
C ALA A 29 15.57 -27.25 24.83
N ALA A 30 15.55 -27.00 26.15
CA ALA A 30 16.56 -27.48 27.08
C ALA A 30 16.38 -28.95 27.52
N THR A 31 15.20 -29.56 27.28
CA THR A 31 14.85 -30.90 27.82
C THR A 31 14.71 -31.99 26.75
N GLY A 32 14.94 -31.70 25.46
CA GLY A 32 14.99 -32.73 24.40
C GLY A 32 13.66 -33.46 24.17
N GLY A 33 12.54 -32.73 24.11
CA GLY A 33 11.19 -33.26 24.26
C GLY A 33 10.68 -34.29 23.23
N SER A 34 9.92 -35.27 23.74
CA SER A 34 9.20 -36.36 23.05
C SER A 34 7.88 -35.91 22.37
N PRO A 35 7.40 -36.60 21.31
CA PRO A 35 6.25 -36.16 20.47
C PRO A 35 4.92 -35.92 21.19
N ALA A 36 4.69 -36.52 22.36
CA ALA A 36 3.44 -36.38 23.11
C ALA A 36 3.21 -34.96 23.66
N PHE A 37 4.26 -34.15 23.80
CA PHE A 37 4.17 -32.77 24.31
C PHE A 37 3.79 -31.75 23.23
N TYR A 38 4.01 -32.06 21.94
CA TYR A 38 3.60 -31.19 20.83
C TYR A 38 2.07 -31.08 20.70
N GLY A 39 1.33 -32.12 21.12
CA GLY A 39 -0.13 -32.06 21.20
C GLY A 39 -0.63 -31.04 22.22
N GLY A 40 0.07 -30.89 23.35
CA GLY A 40 -0.22 -29.86 24.36
C GLY A 40 0.11 -28.45 23.87
N ALA A 41 1.26 -28.27 23.20
CA ALA A 41 1.64 -26.98 22.62
C ALA A 41 0.64 -26.51 21.54
N ALA A 42 0.12 -27.42 20.72
CA ALA A 42 -0.93 -27.11 19.75
C ALA A 42 -2.24 -26.67 20.42
N ALA A 43 -2.61 -27.31 21.54
CA ALA A 43 -3.78 -26.91 22.32
C ALA A 43 -3.62 -25.51 22.95
N PHE A 44 -2.43 -25.17 23.44
CA PHE A 44 -2.14 -23.83 23.97
C PHE A 44 -2.09 -22.75 22.88
N ILE A 45 -1.56 -23.06 21.69
CA ILE A 45 -1.61 -22.14 20.53
C ILE A 45 -3.06 -21.92 20.09
N ALA A 46 -3.88 -22.97 20.07
CA ALA A 46 -5.30 -22.86 19.76
C ALA A 46 -6.07 -22.06 20.83
N LEU A 47 -5.76 -22.24 22.11
CA LEU A 47 -6.36 -21.48 23.20
C LEU A 47 -5.90 -20.01 23.20
N ALA A 48 -4.63 -19.75 22.86
CA ALA A 48 -4.10 -18.41 22.66
C ALA A 48 -4.76 -17.74 21.43
N ALA A 49 -4.90 -18.45 20.31
CA ALA A 49 -5.63 -18.00 19.12
C ALA A 49 -7.12 -17.72 19.40
N ALA A 50 -7.75 -18.50 20.29
CA ALA A 50 -9.12 -18.26 20.75
C ALA A 50 -9.24 -17.10 21.75
N SER A 51 -8.15 -16.77 22.46
CA SER A 51 -8.06 -15.66 23.41
C SER A 51 -7.60 -14.35 22.77
N TYR A 52 -7.15 -14.37 21.50
CA TYR A 52 -6.98 -13.16 20.72
C TYR A 52 -8.34 -12.47 20.58
N PRO A 53 -8.46 -11.18 20.92
CA PRO A 53 -9.68 -10.45 20.61
C PRO A 53 -9.84 -10.47 19.08
N LYS A 54 -10.89 -11.16 18.59
CA LYS A 54 -11.38 -10.96 17.23
C LYS A 54 -11.61 -9.47 17.09
N LYS A 55 -10.77 -8.81 16.30
CA LYS A 55 -10.89 -7.39 15.98
C LYS A 55 -12.33 -7.16 15.53
N ASP A 56 -13.05 -6.29 16.24
CA ASP A 56 -14.46 -6.03 15.99
C ASP A 56 -14.67 -5.77 14.49
N LYS A 57 -15.32 -6.74 13.85
CA LYS A 57 -15.65 -6.81 12.42
C LYS A 57 -16.85 -5.91 12.12
N LYS A 58 -16.87 -4.70 12.68
CA LYS A 58 -17.91 -3.71 12.42
C LYS A 58 -17.25 -2.54 11.71
N ASP A 59 -17.23 -2.67 10.38
CA ASP A 59 -17.32 -1.59 9.39
C ASP A 59 -17.00 -2.15 7.98
N CYS A 60 -17.58 -3.31 7.61
CA CYS A 60 -17.63 -3.82 6.22
C CYS A 60 -18.57 -5.05 6.08
N GLU A 61 -19.55 -5.23 6.97
CA GLU A 61 -20.57 -6.28 6.83
C GLU A 61 -21.96 -5.64 6.94
N HIS A 62 -22.46 -5.15 5.80
CA HIS A 62 -23.88 -5.01 5.56
C HIS A 62 -24.16 -5.56 4.16
N ASN A 63 -24.81 -6.74 4.11
CA ASN A 63 -25.40 -7.42 2.94
C ASN A 63 -24.73 -7.24 1.56
N GLY A 64 -23.99 -8.27 1.13
CA GLY A 64 -24.09 -8.78 -0.24
C GLY A 64 -23.66 -7.87 -1.41
N SER A 65 -22.53 -7.17 -1.33
CA SER A 65 -21.64 -6.88 -2.47
C SER A 65 -20.36 -6.22 -1.95
N THR A 66 -19.19 -6.58 -2.46
CA THR A 66 -17.91 -5.95 -2.07
C THR A 66 -17.89 -4.50 -2.56
N GLU A 67 -18.25 -3.53 -1.71
CA GLU A 67 -18.28 -2.10 -2.07
C GLU A 67 -16.90 -1.47 -2.24
N CYS A 68 -15.83 -2.19 -1.90
CA CYS A 68 -14.46 -1.70 -1.99
C CYS A 68 -13.61 -2.63 -2.86
N VAL A 69 -12.71 -2.05 -3.67
CA VAL A 69 -11.74 -2.80 -4.46
C VAL A 69 -10.38 -2.13 -4.46
N ILE A 70 -9.32 -2.93 -4.37
CA ILE A 70 -7.95 -2.49 -4.65
C ILE A 70 -7.58 -2.99 -6.04
N VAL A 71 -7.29 -2.09 -6.95
CA VAL A 71 -6.78 -2.42 -8.29
C VAL A 71 -5.30 -2.08 -8.34
N TYR A 72 -4.45 -2.99 -8.82
CA TYR A 72 -3.02 -2.73 -8.89
C TYR A 72 -2.42 -2.98 -10.27
N GLY A 73 -1.43 -2.16 -10.62
CA GLY A 73 -0.68 -2.29 -11.88
C GLY A 73 0.80 -1.91 -11.74
N GLY A 74 1.68 -2.71 -12.32
CA GLY A 74 3.12 -2.45 -12.27
C GLY A 74 3.94 -3.50 -13.02
N PHE A 75 5.22 -3.19 -13.25
CA PHE A 75 6.18 -4.11 -13.87
C PHE A 75 6.98 -4.92 -12.85
N TYR A 76 7.41 -4.28 -11.75
CA TYR A 76 8.47 -4.79 -10.88
C TYR A 76 8.02 -5.14 -9.46
N GLY A 77 6.72 -5.41 -9.28
CA GLY A 77 6.17 -5.96 -8.04
C GLY A 77 5.90 -4.98 -6.91
N GLY A 78 6.55 -3.81 -6.84
CA GLY A 78 6.36 -2.85 -5.73
C GLY A 78 4.90 -2.46 -5.50
N ALA A 79 4.17 -2.05 -6.54
CA ALA A 79 2.74 -1.74 -6.45
C ALA A 79 1.89 -2.95 -6.02
N LYS A 80 2.24 -4.16 -6.49
CA LYS A 80 1.57 -5.41 -6.09
C LYS A 80 1.78 -5.69 -4.60
N GLN A 81 2.99 -5.49 -4.07
CA GLN A 81 3.29 -5.70 -2.64
C GLN A 81 2.47 -4.75 -1.76
N TYR A 82 2.35 -3.47 -2.14
CA TYR A 82 1.48 -2.52 -1.44
C TYR A 82 0.01 -2.93 -1.49
N ALA A 83 -0.50 -3.36 -2.65
CA ALA A 83 -1.88 -3.79 -2.80
C ALA A 83 -2.21 -5.04 -1.99
N GLN A 84 -1.31 -6.04 -2.00
CA GLN A 84 -1.47 -7.26 -1.22
C GLN A 84 -1.43 -6.95 0.28
N ASN A 85 -0.48 -6.13 0.73
CA ASN A 85 -0.39 -5.79 2.14
C ASN A 85 -1.58 -4.95 2.62
N LEU A 86 -2.08 -4.03 1.79
CA LEU A 86 -3.32 -3.30 2.10
C LEU A 86 -4.53 -4.23 2.16
N SER A 87 -4.61 -5.19 1.24
CA SER A 87 -5.66 -6.23 1.23
C SER A 87 -5.63 -7.07 2.50
N GLU A 88 -4.45 -7.55 2.93
CA GLU A 88 -4.27 -8.30 4.18
C GLU A 88 -4.72 -7.50 5.41
N GLN A 89 -4.42 -6.19 5.46
CA GLN A 89 -4.77 -5.34 6.59
C GLN A 89 -6.25 -4.96 6.66
N THR A 90 -6.97 -4.97 5.52
CA THR A 90 -8.34 -4.43 5.41
C THR A 90 -9.40 -5.46 5.02
N GLY A 91 -8.99 -6.62 4.50
CA GLY A 91 -9.90 -7.61 3.90
C GLY A 91 -10.44 -7.23 2.52
N ILE A 92 -10.05 -6.07 1.95
CA ILE A 92 -10.51 -5.63 0.63
C ILE A 92 -9.79 -6.43 -0.47
N PRO A 93 -10.48 -6.96 -1.48
CA PRO A 93 -9.84 -7.73 -2.54
C PRO A 93 -8.87 -6.88 -3.38
N ALA A 94 -7.66 -7.42 -3.62
CA ALA A 94 -6.66 -6.85 -4.52
C ALA A 94 -6.65 -7.59 -5.87
N ILE A 95 -6.99 -6.88 -6.93
CA ILE A 95 -7.18 -7.40 -8.29
C ILE A 95 -6.18 -6.74 -9.24
N SER A 96 -5.64 -7.49 -10.20
CA SER A 96 -4.76 -6.88 -11.21
C SER A 96 -5.59 -6.02 -12.16
N TYR A 97 -5.04 -4.87 -12.58
CA TYR A 97 -5.67 -4.06 -13.64
C TYR A 97 -5.86 -4.83 -14.97
N LYS A 98 -5.12 -5.93 -15.16
CA LYS A 98 -5.24 -6.80 -16.33
C LYS A 98 -6.54 -7.59 -16.35
N ASP A 99 -7.14 -7.83 -15.19
CA ASP A 99 -8.37 -8.60 -15.04
C ASP A 99 -9.62 -7.72 -15.24
N GLU A 100 -9.43 -6.43 -15.57
CA GLU A 100 -10.47 -5.46 -15.92
C GLU A 100 -11.67 -5.46 -14.95
N PRO A 101 -11.43 -5.28 -13.62
CA PRO A 101 -12.51 -5.32 -12.64
C PRO A 101 -13.53 -4.23 -12.89
N SER A 102 -14.82 -4.56 -12.78
CA SER A 102 -15.90 -3.58 -12.85
C SER A 102 -15.85 -2.63 -11.66
N LEU A 103 -15.76 -1.32 -11.94
CA LEU A 103 -15.69 -0.27 -10.92
C LEU A 103 -17.07 0.37 -10.64
N SER A 104 -18.06 0.11 -11.48
CA SER A 104 -19.37 0.78 -11.46
C SER A 104 -20.20 0.47 -10.21
N ASN A 105 -19.88 -0.59 -9.46
CA ASN A 105 -20.60 -0.94 -8.23
C ASN A 105 -19.77 -0.67 -6.97
N MET A 106 -18.57 -0.10 -7.12
CA MET A 106 -17.63 0.11 -6.02
C MET A 106 -17.83 1.48 -5.41
N ARG A 107 -18.09 1.55 -4.11
CA ARG A 107 -18.12 2.79 -3.32
C ARG A 107 -16.71 3.34 -3.10
N VAL A 108 -15.72 2.49 -2.87
CA VAL A 108 -14.31 2.90 -2.69
C VAL A 108 -13.43 2.15 -3.66
N ILE A 109 -12.72 2.89 -4.50
CA ILE A 109 -11.78 2.36 -5.49
C ILE A 109 -10.39 2.83 -5.09
N ILE A 110 -9.50 1.90 -4.81
CA ILE A 110 -8.09 2.17 -4.53
C ILE A 110 -7.27 1.69 -5.71
N TYR A 111 -6.66 2.59 -6.45
CA TYR A 111 -5.73 2.25 -7.52
C TYR A 111 -4.29 2.39 -7.03
N ILE A 112 -3.50 1.32 -7.08
CA ILE A 112 -2.08 1.32 -6.69
C ILE A 112 -1.23 0.99 -7.92
N GLY A 113 -0.54 2.00 -8.43
CA GLY A 113 0.15 1.90 -9.72
C GLY A 113 1.64 2.23 -9.64
N GLY A 114 2.46 1.40 -10.27
CA GLY A 114 3.87 1.71 -10.51
C GLY A 114 4.00 2.93 -11.43
N LEU A 115 4.80 3.90 -11.01
CA LEU A 115 5.11 5.10 -11.76
C LEU A 115 6.38 4.91 -12.59
N TYR A 116 6.27 5.14 -13.89
CA TYR A 116 7.36 5.02 -14.86
C TYR A 116 7.39 6.24 -15.79
N ALA A 117 8.33 6.31 -16.73
CA ALA A 117 8.44 7.44 -17.67
C ALA A 117 7.19 7.69 -18.52
N GLY A 118 6.35 6.67 -18.71
CA GLY A 118 5.06 6.77 -19.41
C GLY A 118 3.84 6.99 -18.49
N GLY A 119 4.05 7.29 -17.21
CA GLY A 119 3.01 7.49 -16.20
C GLY A 119 2.72 6.26 -15.34
N VAL A 120 1.59 6.29 -14.67
CA VAL A 120 1.09 5.24 -13.77
C VAL A 120 0.56 4.07 -14.59
N ARG A 121 1.18 2.89 -14.40
CA ARG A 121 0.87 1.71 -15.20
C ARG A 121 -0.58 1.25 -15.01
N GLY A 122 -1.30 1.10 -16.12
CA GLY A 122 -2.66 0.55 -16.17
C GLY A 122 -3.77 1.55 -15.83
N LEU A 123 -3.42 2.74 -15.35
CA LEU A 123 -4.38 3.74 -14.86
C LEU A 123 -5.37 4.18 -15.94
N THR A 124 -4.85 4.66 -17.08
CA THR A 124 -5.67 5.09 -18.22
C THR A 124 -6.57 3.98 -18.75
N LYS A 125 -6.10 2.73 -18.77
CA LYS A 125 -6.91 1.57 -19.19
C LYS A 125 -8.06 1.34 -18.21
N THR A 126 -7.75 1.36 -16.92
CA THR A 126 -8.69 1.08 -15.83
C THR A 126 -9.79 2.15 -15.73
N LEU A 127 -9.44 3.41 -15.99
CA LEU A 127 -10.34 4.56 -15.81
C LEU A 127 -10.89 5.13 -17.13
N ARG A 128 -10.65 4.48 -18.28
CA ARG A 128 -10.95 5.03 -19.62
C ARG A 128 -12.37 5.54 -19.80
N ASN A 129 -13.34 4.81 -19.24
CA ASN A 129 -14.77 5.12 -19.28
C ASN A 129 -15.36 5.26 -17.87
N PHE A 130 -14.51 5.54 -16.89
CA PHE A 130 -14.93 5.63 -15.49
C PHE A 130 -15.30 7.07 -15.15
N HIS A 131 -16.54 7.25 -14.70
CA HIS A 131 -17.03 8.50 -14.14
C HIS A 131 -17.22 8.34 -12.63
N LEU A 132 -16.49 9.15 -11.86
CA LEU A 132 -16.58 9.12 -10.41
C LEU A 132 -17.89 9.79 -9.95
N ARG A 133 -18.82 9.00 -9.42
CA ARG A 133 -20.10 9.49 -8.87
C ARG A 133 -19.90 10.07 -7.46
N ASP A 134 -20.83 10.91 -7.02
CA ASP A 134 -20.76 11.60 -5.73
C ASP A 134 -20.73 10.66 -4.51
N ASN A 135 -21.25 9.44 -4.66
CA ASN A 135 -21.21 8.42 -3.62
C ASN A 135 -19.98 7.51 -3.72
N GLN A 136 -19.07 7.78 -4.66
CA GLN A 136 -17.85 7.00 -4.86
C GLN A 136 -16.61 7.80 -4.47
N LYS A 137 -15.61 7.08 -3.97
CA LYS A 137 -14.30 7.61 -3.62
C LYS A 137 -13.23 6.94 -4.48
N LEU A 138 -12.38 7.74 -5.10
CA LEU A 138 -11.17 7.27 -5.79
C LEU A 138 -9.93 7.68 -5.00
N ILE A 139 -9.16 6.68 -4.58
CA ILE A 139 -7.84 6.85 -3.98
C ILE A 139 -6.81 6.34 -4.99
N LEU A 140 -5.84 7.17 -5.34
CA LEU A 140 -4.77 6.81 -6.26
C LEU A 140 -3.41 6.89 -5.55
N VAL A 141 -2.71 5.76 -5.55
CA VAL A 141 -1.37 5.59 -5.01
C VAL A 141 -0.37 5.41 -6.14
N THR A 142 0.60 6.30 -6.26
CA THR A 142 1.71 6.13 -7.19
C THR A 142 2.91 5.52 -6.48
N VAL A 143 3.54 4.51 -7.08
CA VAL A 143 4.71 3.82 -6.52
C VAL A 143 5.91 4.03 -7.45
N GLY A 144 6.80 4.94 -7.09
CA GLY A 144 7.97 5.33 -7.88
C GLY A 144 9.29 5.09 -7.14
N LEU A 145 10.45 5.38 -7.76
CA LEU A 145 11.76 5.29 -7.09
C LEU A 145 12.16 6.59 -6.39
N ALA A 146 11.75 7.71 -6.99
CA ALA A 146 12.01 9.05 -6.52
C ALA A 146 11.35 9.29 -5.16
N ASP A 147 11.97 10.14 -4.33
CA ASP A 147 11.47 10.42 -2.99
C ASP A 147 10.28 11.40 -3.06
N PRO A 148 9.08 10.98 -2.64
CA PRO A 148 7.89 11.82 -2.69
C PRO A 148 7.89 12.94 -1.64
N ASN A 149 8.83 12.95 -0.70
CA ASN A 149 8.99 14.05 0.26
C ASN A 149 9.60 15.31 -0.39
N GLU A 150 10.27 15.15 -1.54
CA GLU A 150 10.76 16.26 -2.34
C GLU A 150 9.64 16.89 -3.18
N GLN A 151 9.52 18.22 -3.13
CA GLN A 151 8.44 18.95 -3.83
C GLN A 151 8.50 18.75 -5.34
N GLU A 152 9.70 18.84 -5.95
CA GLU A 152 9.91 18.65 -7.39
C GLU A 152 9.39 17.28 -7.86
N ASN A 153 9.61 16.24 -7.08
CA ASN A 153 9.12 14.90 -7.40
C ASN A 153 7.58 14.83 -7.38
N ARG A 154 6.93 15.49 -6.41
CA ARG A 154 5.46 15.56 -6.38
C ARG A 154 4.90 16.35 -7.55
N ASP A 155 5.54 17.46 -7.92
CA ASP A 155 5.10 18.28 -9.06
C ASP A 155 5.23 17.50 -10.37
N ASN A 156 6.34 16.80 -10.56
CA ASN A 156 6.54 15.91 -11.70
C ASN A 156 5.49 14.80 -11.76
N ILE A 157 5.15 14.17 -10.62
CA ILE A 157 4.07 13.18 -10.56
C ILE A 157 2.74 13.81 -10.98
N ARG A 158 2.41 15.00 -10.48
CA ARG A 158 1.17 15.71 -10.83
C ARG A 158 1.07 15.96 -12.33
N VAL A 159 2.17 16.37 -12.98
CA VAL A 159 2.24 16.57 -14.43
C VAL A 159 1.99 15.25 -15.19
N PHE A 160 2.57 14.12 -14.75
CA PHE A 160 2.28 12.83 -15.37
C PHE A 160 0.81 12.42 -15.20
N LEU A 161 0.21 12.68 -14.04
CA LEU A 161 -1.20 12.36 -13.78
C LEU A 161 -2.16 13.20 -14.62
N GLN A 162 -1.85 14.48 -14.84
CA GLN A 162 -2.63 15.37 -15.72
C GLN A 162 -2.69 14.88 -17.18
N LYS A 163 -1.68 14.10 -17.62
CA LYS A 163 -1.69 13.47 -18.95
C LYS A 163 -2.54 12.21 -19.01
N GLN A 164 -2.90 11.63 -17.87
CA GLN A 164 -3.63 10.36 -17.80
C GLN A 164 -5.08 10.49 -17.30
N LEU A 165 -5.38 11.57 -16.58
CA LEU A 165 -6.67 11.81 -15.93
C LEU A 165 -7.23 13.16 -16.38
N SER A 166 -8.56 13.25 -16.50
CA SER A 166 -9.21 14.54 -16.70
C SER A 166 -9.00 15.45 -15.48
N PRO A 167 -9.01 16.79 -15.66
CA PRO A 167 -8.87 17.73 -14.55
C PRO A 167 -9.89 17.50 -13.43
N GLU A 168 -11.14 17.23 -13.79
CA GLU A 168 -12.23 16.95 -12.83
C GLU A 168 -11.94 15.69 -12.00
N LEU A 169 -11.57 14.59 -12.65
CA LEU A 169 -11.28 13.33 -11.96
C LEU A 169 -10.06 13.47 -11.06
N LEU A 170 -9.02 14.15 -11.53
CA LEU A 170 -7.79 14.40 -10.77
C LEU A 170 -8.04 15.29 -9.54
N GLN A 171 -8.98 16.23 -9.61
CA GLN A 171 -9.38 17.07 -8.48
C GLN A 171 -10.14 16.28 -7.41
N LYS A 172 -11.04 15.38 -7.82
CA LYS A 172 -11.83 14.54 -6.91
C LYS A 172 -11.04 13.36 -6.32
N THR A 173 -9.89 13.02 -6.90
CA THR A 173 -9.06 11.89 -6.48
C THR A 173 -8.18 12.24 -5.28
N LYS A 174 -8.18 11.38 -4.24
CA LYS A 174 -7.20 11.47 -3.15
C LYS A 174 -5.87 10.83 -3.58
N LEU A 175 -4.79 11.60 -3.56
CA LEU A 175 -3.47 11.15 -4.03
C LEU A 175 -2.54 10.77 -2.88
N PHE A 176 -1.83 9.66 -3.06
CA PHE A 176 -0.73 9.23 -2.21
C PHE A 176 0.47 8.83 -3.08
N HIS A 177 1.69 9.07 -2.60
CA HIS A 177 2.91 8.80 -3.34
C HIS A 177 3.88 8.01 -2.46
N PHE A 178 4.25 6.81 -2.90
CA PHE A 178 5.14 5.91 -2.18
C PHE A 178 6.40 5.62 -2.97
N ARG A 179 7.46 5.28 -2.23
CA ARG A 179 8.67 4.72 -2.82
C ARG A 179 8.51 3.22 -2.98
N GLY A 180 9.03 2.72 -4.10
CA GLY A 180 8.96 1.32 -4.49
C GLY A 180 10.30 0.62 -4.34
N ARG A 181 10.48 -0.39 -5.19
CA ARG A 181 11.69 -1.20 -5.28
C ARG A 181 12.22 -1.21 -6.71
N ILE A 182 13.50 -1.48 -6.84
CA ILE A 182 14.16 -1.73 -8.11
C ILE A 182 15.04 -2.98 -8.00
N ASP A 183 15.05 -3.75 -9.07
CA ASP A 183 15.95 -4.87 -9.28
C ASP A 183 16.47 -4.72 -10.72
N TYR A 184 17.71 -4.27 -10.89
CA TYR A 184 18.27 -3.96 -12.22
C TYR A 184 18.33 -5.18 -13.13
N ASN A 185 18.42 -6.40 -12.55
CA ASN A 185 18.44 -7.65 -13.31
C ASN A 185 17.05 -8.02 -13.87
N LYS A 186 15.99 -7.40 -13.36
CA LYS A 186 14.61 -7.64 -13.78
C LYS A 186 14.04 -6.52 -14.64
N LEU A 187 14.82 -5.49 -14.92
CA LEU A 187 14.40 -4.39 -15.78
C LEU A 187 14.22 -4.88 -17.22
N THR A 188 13.19 -4.36 -17.88
CA THR A 188 13.05 -4.54 -19.33
C THR A 188 14.20 -3.83 -20.05
N PHE A 189 14.56 -4.29 -21.25
CA PHE A 189 15.64 -3.71 -22.05
C PHE A 189 15.53 -2.17 -22.18
N VAL A 190 14.33 -1.67 -22.47
CA VAL A 190 14.06 -0.23 -22.57
C VAL A 190 14.33 0.48 -21.25
N HIS A 191 13.80 -0.01 -20.13
CA HIS A 191 14.04 0.61 -18.82
C HIS A 191 15.52 0.52 -18.40
N SER A 192 16.21 -0.58 -18.71
CA SER A 192 17.65 -0.74 -18.48
C SER A 192 18.48 0.31 -19.23
N ILE A 193 18.16 0.57 -20.50
CA ILE A 193 18.82 1.63 -21.28
C ILE A 193 18.59 3.00 -20.64
N MET A 194 17.34 3.33 -20.29
CA MET A 194 17.02 4.62 -19.67
C MET A 194 17.80 4.83 -18.36
N MET A 195 17.87 3.81 -17.52
CA MET A 195 18.64 3.84 -16.28
C MET A 195 20.14 4.00 -16.53
N LYS A 196 20.68 3.31 -17.54
CA LYS A 196 22.09 3.44 -17.95
C LYS A 196 22.41 4.86 -18.43
N LEU A 197 21.55 5.46 -19.25
CA LEU A 197 21.72 6.83 -19.72
C LEU A 197 21.71 7.84 -18.56
N ARG A 198 20.76 7.69 -17.61
CA ARG A 198 20.74 8.52 -16.40
C ARG A 198 22.01 8.34 -15.57
N TYR A 199 22.44 7.10 -15.34
CA TYR A 199 23.67 6.81 -14.61
C TYR A 199 24.90 7.46 -15.25
N GLN A 200 25.05 7.31 -16.58
CA GLN A 200 26.14 7.91 -17.33
C GLN A 200 26.12 9.44 -17.29
N SER A 201 24.93 10.05 -17.34
CA SER A 201 24.78 11.50 -17.20
C SER A 201 25.20 11.98 -15.80
N LEU A 202 24.74 11.31 -14.75
CA LEU A 202 25.08 11.68 -13.36
C LEU A 202 26.56 11.50 -13.05
N ARG A 203 27.20 10.46 -13.59
CA ARG A 203 28.64 10.23 -13.41
C ARG A 203 29.55 11.28 -14.04
N LYS A 204 29.03 12.09 -14.94
CA LYS A 204 29.77 13.19 -15.59
C LYS A 204 29.60 14.53 -14.85
N LYS A 205 28.67 14.62 -13.89
CA LYS A 205 28.45 15.85 -13.10
C LYS A 205 29.51 15.98 -11.99
N PRO A 206 29.94 17.20 -11.63
CA PRO A 206 30.77 17.44 -10.45
C PRO A 206 30.10 16.93 -9.17
N LEU A 207 30.86 16.33 -8.25
CA LEU A 207 30.33 15.67 -7.04
C LEU A 207 29.54 16.62 -6.15
N GLU A 208 29.94 17.89 -6.11
CA GLU A 208 29.35 18.96 -5.30
C GLU A 208 27.94 19.32 -5.79
N THR A 209 27.66 19.07 -7.07
CA THR A 209 26.35 19.37 -7.70
C THR A 209 25.35 18.21 -7.58
N LEU A 210 25.79 17.05 -7.09
CA LEU A 210 24.92 15.87 -6.96
C LEU A 210 23.99 16.02 -5.76
N THR A 211 22.69 15.97 -6.04
CA THR A 211 21.64 15.94 -5.02
C THR A 211 21.68 14.62 -4.23
N THR A 212 20.99 14.58 -3.09
CA THR A 212 20.80 13.35 -2.31
C THR A 212 20.18 12.23 -3.14
N GLU A 213 19.24 12.56 -4.02
CA GLU A 213 18.60 11.60 -4.91
C GLU A 213 19.58 11.08 -5.97
N ASP A 214 20.41 11.95 -6.57
CA ASP A 214 21.43 11.55 -7.53
C ASP A 214 22.46 10.60 -6.89
N ARG A 215 22.93 10.91 -5.68
CA ARG A 215 23.84 10.05 -4.91
C ARG A 215 23.20 8.70 -4.59
N THR A 216 21.94 8.71 -4.15
CA THR A 216 21.19 7.48 -3.86
C THR A 216 21.06 6.62 -5.11
N PHE A 217 20.69 7.22 -6.24
CA PHE A 217 20.58 6.55 -7.53
C PHE A 217 21.90 5.88 -7.95
N ILE A 218 23.02 6.62 -7.88
CA ILE A 218 24.35 6.09 -8.22
C ILE A 218 24.72 4.92 -7.31
N ASN A 219 24.47 5.03 -6.00
CA ASN A 219 24.84 4.00 -5.02
C ASN A 219 24.08 2.67 -5.22
N VAL A 220 22.80 2.75 -5.60
CA VAL A 220 21.96 1.56 -5.84
C VAL A 220 22.02 1.05 -7.28
N TYR A 221 22.71 1.76 -8.19
CA TYR A 221 22.76 1.37 -9.60
C TYR A 221 23.37 -0.03 -9.78
N GLY A 222 22.71 -0.86 -10.58
CA GLY A 222 23.12 -2.24 -10.85
C GLY A 222 22.83 -3.24 -9.73
N LYS A 223 22.19 -2.83 -8.63
CA LYS A 223 21.88 -3.67 -7.46
C LYS A 223 20.38 -3.75 -7.20
N GLN A 224 19.94 -4.72 -6.40
CA GLN A 224 18.58 -4.67 -5.88
C GLN A 224 18.48 -3.63 -4.74
N ALA A 225 17.44 -2.80 -4.75
CA ALA A 225 17.12 -1.86 -3.67
C ALA A 225 15.61 -1.81 -3.43
N SER A 226 15.20 -1.62 -2.17
CA SER A 226 13.80 -1.51 -1.77
C SER A 226 13.63 -0.34 -0.81
N PHE A 227 12.69 0.54 -1.12
CA PHE A 227 12.27 1.67 -0.30
C PHE A 227 10.80 1.53 0.15
N ILE A 228 10.26 0.31 0.04
CA ILE A 228 8.88 0.01 0.46
C ILE A 228 8.78 0.19 1.97
N ASP A 229 7.86 1.06 2.37
CA ASP A 229 7.40 1.23 3.74
C ASP A 229 5.90 0.99 3.82
N PHE A 230 5.48 -0.10 4.47
CA PHE A 230 4.06 -0.42 4.65
C PHE A 230 3.38 0.47 5.69
N ASN A 231 4.11 1.19 6.55
CA ASN A 231 3.49 2.17 7.44
C ASN A 231 2.84 3.32 6.66
N ALA A 232 3.32 3.61 5.45
CA ALA A 232 2.74 4.58 4.55
C ALA A 232 1.28 4.24 4.14
N LEU A 233 0.81 3.01 4.37
CA LEU A 233 -0.60 2.61 4.15
C LEU A 233 -1.55 3.13 5.24
N LYS A 234 -1.06 3.52 6.43
CA LYS A 234 -1.92 3.94 7.55
C LYS A 234 -2.86 5.10 7.18
N PRO A 235 -2.41 6.18 6.51
CA PRO A 235 -3.29 7.26 6.07
C PRO A 235 -4.35 6.79 5.05
N ILE A 236 -4.02 5.83 4.18
CA ILE A 236 -4.97 5.27 3.21
C ILE A 236 -6.05 4.48 3.94
N ILE A 237 -5.67 3.63 4.89
CA ILE A 237 -6.63 2.86 5.70
C ILE A 237 -7.58 3.82 6.41
N LYS A 238 -7.08 4.93 6.97
CA LYS A 238 -7.94 5.97 7.55
C LYS A 238 -8.89 6.56 6.50
N GLU A 239 -8.38 6.93 5.33
CA GLU A 239 -9.17 7.53 4.25
C GLU A 239 -10.29 6.60 3.73
N ILE A 240 -10.06 5.29 3.67
CA ILE A 240 -11.06 4.30 3.26
C ILE A 240 -12.31 4.36 4.16
N HIS A 241 -12.13 4.55 5.47
CA HIS A 241 -13.23 4.57 6.44
C HIS A 241 -13.91 5.94 6.57
N LEU A 242 -13.30 7.01 6.05
CA LEU A 242 -13.94 8.33 6.05
C LEU A 242 -15.17 8.32 5.13
N PRO A 243 -16.28 8.96 5.53
CA PRO A 243 -17.45 9.08 4.67
C PRO A 243 -17.08 9.76 3.34
N VAL A 244 -17.81 9.42 2.28
CA VAL A 244 -17.69 10.13 1.01
C VAL A 244 -18.33 11.50 1.22
N GLU A 245 -17.55 12.58 1.10
CA GLU A 245 -18.05 13.95 1.20
C GLU A 245 -19.13 14.16 0.14
N ARG A 246 -20.37 14.37 0.58
CA ARG A 246 -21.45 14.75 -0.33
C ARG A 246 -21.29 16.23 -0.63
N VAL A 247 -20.99 16.59 -1.87
CA VAL A 247 -21.12 17.98 -2.31
C VAL A 247 -22.60 18.33 -2.19
N PRO A 248 -23.00 19.32 -1.37
CA PRO A 248 -24.39 19.74 -1.31
C PRO A 248 -24.80 20.21 -2.71
N LYS A 249 -25.85 19.60 -3.27
CA LYS A 249 -26.47 20.12 -4.50
C LYS A 249 -26.95 21.53 -4.17
N ASN A 250 -26.40 22.54 -4.83
CA ASN A 250 -26.97 23.88 -4.79
C ASN A 250 -28.42 23.77 -5.26
N ILE A 251 -29.33 24.08 -4.35
CA ILE A 251 -30.75 24.31 -4.66
C ILE A 251 -30.80 25.70 -5.29
N SER A 252 -30.40 25.79 -6.56
CA SER A 252 -30.58 26.98 -7.38
C SER A 252 -30.99 26.53 -8.78
N ASP A 253 -32.14 25.87 -8.84
CA ASP A 253 -32.99 25.74 -10.03
C ASP A 253 -34.37 25.33 -9.51
N ARG A 254 -35.14 26.33 -9.08
CA ARG A 254 -36.60 26.30 -8.96
C ARG A 254 -37.13 27.62 -9.51
#